data_AF-A0A523CY37-F1
#
_entry.id   AF-A0A523CY37-F1
#
_cell.length_a   1.000
_cell.length_b   1.000
_cell.length_c   1.000
_cell.angle_alpha   90.00
_cell.angle_beta   90.00
_cell.angle_gamma   90.00
#
_symmetry.space_group_name_H-M   'P 1'
#
loop_
_entity.id
_entity.type
_entity.pdbx_description
1 polymer ?
#
loop_
_entity_poly.entity_id
_entity_poly.type
_entity_poly.pdbx_seq_one_letter_code
_entity_poly.pdbx_strand_id
1 'polypeptide(L)'
;MDRTLANITQQAGRLKEVRKEELDSGDWVVVTTRNSTYSIRVLEGDCYSISGGWFDHEGLSPLKTTITGCTWGGSAIKLDIVAACGLHLEFGN
;
A
#
# COMPACT_ATOMS: atom_id res chain seq x y z
N MET A 1 -20.45 -8.01 -10.15
CA MET A 1 -20.65 -8.00 -8.68
C MET A 1 -21.05 -6.59 -8.28
N ASP A 2 -22.19 -6.43 -7.62
CA ASP A 2 -22.66 -5.13 -7.12
C ASP A 2 -21.70 -4.59 -6.05
N ARG A 3 -21.07 -3.45 -6.35
CA ARG A 3 -20.13 -2.74 -5.44
C ARG A 3 -20.91 -1.77 -4.55
N THR A 4 -21.76 -2.29 -3.69
CA THR A 4 -22.40 -1.48 -2.64
C THR A 4 -21.40 -1.22 -1.51
N LEU A 5 -21.57 -0.11 -0.78
CA LEU A 5 -20.73 0.22 0.37
C LEU A 5 -20.69 -0.92 1.40
N ALA A 6 -21.84 -1.54 1.66
CA ALA A 6 -21.96 -2.68 2.58
C ALA A 6 -21.08 -3.87 2.16
N ASN A 7 -21.02 -4.18 0.85
CA ASN A 7 -20.17 -5.24 0.35
C ASN A 7 -18.67 -4.90 0.48
N ILE A 8 -18.29 -3.64 0.25
CA ILE A 8 -16.90 -3.18 0.43
C ILE A 8 -16.48 -3.31 1.90
N THR A 9 -17.32 -2.87 2.84
CA THR A 9 -17.03 -2.96 4.27
C THR A 9 -16.94 -4.41 4.75
N GLN A 10 -17.82 -5.29 4.27
CA GLN A 10 -17.75 -6.72 4.59
C GLN A 10 -16.47 -7.38 4.06
N GLN A 11 -16.03 -7.01 2.86
CA GLN A 11 -14.79 -7.51 2.28
C GLN A 11 -13.56 -6.99 3.02
N ALA A 12 -13.56 -5.72 3.43
CA ALA A 12 -12.46 -5.10 4.16
C ALA A 12 -12.06 -5.88 5.42
N GLY A 13 -13.04 -6.37 6.20
CA GLY A 13 -12.77 -7.15 7.42
C GLY A 13 -12.19 -8.55 7.20
N ARG A 14 -12.01 -9.00 5.95
CA ARG A 14 -11.45 -10.31 5.59
C ARG A 14 -10.12 -10.21 4.84
N LEU A 15 -9.61 -9.00 4.64
CA LEU A 15 -8.38 -8.80 3.89
C LEU A 15 -7.19 -9.31 4.70
N LYS A 16 -6.23 -9.91 3.98
CA LYS A 16 -4.88 -10.06 4.51
C LYS A 16 -4.16 -8.75 4.24
N GLU A 17 -3.99 -7.96 5.29
CA GLU A 17 -3.47 -6.60 5.23
C GLU A 17 -2.28 -6.41 6.17
N VAL A 18 -1.48 -5.39 5.87
CA VAL A 18 -0.43 -4.86 6.74
C VAL A 18 -0.92 -3.49 7.20
N ARG A 19 -1.25 -3.37 8.50
CA ARG A 19 -1.82 -2.14 9.06
C ARG A 19 -0.70 -1.18 9.43
N LYS A 20 -0.92 0.11 9.23
CA LYS A 20 0.08 1.15 9.56
C LYS A 20 0.43 1.15 11.06
N GLU A 21 -0.56 0.90 11.91
CA GLU A 21 -0.39 0.86 13.37
C GLU A 21 0.42 -0.34 13.88
N GLU A 22 0.68 -1.34 13.04
CA GLU A 22 1.45 -2.55 13.39
C GLU A 22 2.93 -2.44 12.99
N LEU A 23 3.35 -1.30 12.42
CA LEU A 23 4.68 -1.09 11.89
C LEU A 23 5.45 -0.04 12.68
N ASP A 24 6.70 -0.36 12.99
CA ASP A 24 7.64 0.55 13.63
C ASP A 24 8.64 1.11 12.62
N SER A 25 9.23 2.27 12.96
CA SER A 25 10.31 2.85 12.15
C SER A 25 11.49 1.89 12.04
N GLY A 26 11.93 1.63 10.79
CA GLY A 26 12.97 0.66 10.49
C GLY A 26 12.44 -0.67 9.97
N ASP A 27 11.15 -0.96 10.12
CA ASP A 27 10.52 -2.17 9.56
C ASP A 27 10.56 -2.18 8.04
N TRP A 28 10.47 -3.40 7.49
CA TRP A 28 10.44 -3.64 6.07
C TRP A 28 9.16 -4.37 5.66
N VAL A 29 8.51 -3.83 4.63
CA VAL A 29 7.37 -4.46 3.95
C VAL A 29 7.77 -4.74 2.51
N VAL A 30 7.62 -5.99 2.08
CA VAL A 30 7.82 -6.39 0.69
C VAL A 30 6.47 -6.68 0.07
N VAL A 31 6.12 -5.95 -1.00
CA VAL A 31 4.83 -6.05 -1.66
C VAL A 31 5.03 -6.54 -3.09
N THR A 32 4.61 -7.77 -3.36
CA THR A 32 4.55 -8.30 -4.72
C THR A 32 3.15 -8.10 -5.30
N THR A 33 3.07 -7.24 -6.30
CA THR A 33 1.87 -7.07 -7.14
C THR A 33 1.95 -7.99 -8.35
N ARG A 34 0.93 -7.97 -9.22
CA ARG A 34 0.94 -8.74 -10.46
C ARG A 34 2.15 -8.43 -11.36
N ASN A 35 2.60 -7.17 -11.39
CA ASN A 35 3.55 -6.69 -12.39
C ASN A 35 4.89 -6.24 -11.78
N SER A 36 5.00 -6.15 -10.46
CA SER A 36 6.14 -5.53 -9.80
C SER A 36 6.26 -5.97 -8.34
N THR A 37 7.50 -6.01 -7.85
CA THR A 37 7.81 -6.14 -6.42
C THR A 37 8.35 -4.82 -5.91
N TYR A 38 7.80 -4.36 -4.78
CA TYR A 38 8.25 -3.17 -4.07
C TYR A 38 8.89 -3.57 -2.75
N SER A 39 10.00 -2.92 -2.39
CA SER A 39 10.60 -2.97 -1.06
C SER A 39 10.37 -1.63 -0.38
N ILE A 40 9.69 -1.66 0.76
CA ILE A 40 9.22 -0.48 1.48
C ILE A 40 9.86 -0.51 2.86
N ARG A 41 10.69 0.49 3.18
CA ARG A 41 11.21 0.70 4.52
C ARG A 41 10.40 1.76 5.23
N VAL A 42 9.90 1.45 6.42
CA VAL A 42 9.16 2.39 7.27
C VAL A 42 10.13 3.40 7.87
N LEU A 43 9.80 4.68 7.72
CA LEU A 43 10.52 5.80 8.33
C LEU A 43 9.60 6.48 9.36
N GLU A 44 10.11 7.50 10.05
CA GLU A 44 9.31 8.29 10.99
C GLU A 44 8.25 9.15 10.27
N GLY A 45 7.14 9.44 10.96
CA GLY A 45 6.14 10.41 10.52
C GLY A 45 5.36 9.99 9.28
N ASP A 46 4.90 8.74 9.21
CA ASP A 46 4.15 8.16 8.08
C ASP A 46 4.88 8.26 6.72
N CYS A 47 6.21 8.38 6.76
CA CYS A 47 7.05 8.37 5.58
C CYS A 47 7.63 6.97 5.33
N TYR A 48 7.92 6.68 4.07
CA TYR A 48 8.47 5.42 3.62
C TYR A 48 9.58 5.67 2.60
N SER A 49 10.62 4.83 2.62
CA SER A 49 11.61 4.74 1.55
C SER A 49 11.25 3.57 0.66
N ILE A 50 10.95 3.84 -0.61
CA ILE A 50 10.36 2.86 -1.53
C ILE A 50 11.31 2.61 -2.69
N SER A 51 11.53 1.34 -2.98
CA SER A 51 12.25 0.85 -4.16
C SER A 51 11.44 -0.22 -4.88
N GLY A 52 11.79 -0.50 -6.12
CA GLY A 52 11.14 -1.52 -6.95
C GLY A 52 10.06 -0.98 -7.87
N GLY A 53 9.60 -1.86 -8.76
CA GLY A 53 8.53 -1.57 -9.71
C GLY A 53 8.80 -0.35 -10.59
N TRP A 54 7.80 0.52 -10.69
CA TRP A 54 7.88 1.73 -11.50
C TRP A 54 9.01 2.67 -11.07
N PHE A 55 9.28 2.81 -9.76
CA PHE A 55 10.33 3.70 -9.27
C PHE A 55 11.74 3.27 -9.73
N ASP A 56 12.02 1.96 -9.74
CA ASP A 56 13.29 1.46 -10.28
C ASP A 56 13.35 1.65 -11.79
N HIS A 57 12.24 1.43 -12.49
CA HIS A 57 12.18 1.56 -13.95
C HIS A 57 12.46 2.99 -14.42
N GLU A 58 11.98 3.99 -13.68
CA GLU A 58 12.21 5.41 -13.96
C GLU A 58 13.51 5.96 -13.36
N GLY A 59 14.29 5.14 -12.64
CA GLY A 59 15.53 5.59 -11.98
C GLY A 59 15.30 6.54 -10.79
N LEU A 60 14.13 6.47 -10.16
CA LEU A 60 13.71 7.32 -9.04
C LEU A 60 13.97 6.68 -7.66
N SER A 61 14.35 5.41 -7.63
CA SER A 61 14.56 4.67 -6.38
C SER A 61 15.92 4.97 -5.71
N PRO A 62 15.97 4.97 -4.36
CA PRO A 62 14.82 4.94 -3.46
C PRO A 62 14.10 6.29 -3.43
N LEU A 63 12.77 6.29 -3.49
CA LEU A 63 11.96 7.49 -3.31
C LEU A 63 11.45 7.56 -1.87
N LYS A 64 11.63 8.72 -1.22
CA LYS A 64 10.97 9.02 0.05
C LYS A 64 9.60 9.63 -0.23
N THR A 65 8.53 8.94 0.16
CA THR A 65 7.15 9.42 0.02
C THR A 65 6.24 8.81 1.10
N THR A 66 4.96 9.14 1.09
CA THR A 66 3.94 8.53 1.94
C THR A 66 3.24 7.39 1.21
N ILE A 67 2.51 6.56 1.96
CA ILE A 67 1.56 5.60 1.40
C ILE A 67 0.18 6.07 1.82
N THR A 68 -0.64 6.49 0.85
CA THR A 68 -1.98 7.02 1.13
C THR A 68 -2.89 5.92 1.65
N GLY A 69 -2.80 4.72 1.06
CA GLY A 69 -3.58 3.55 1.44
C GLY A 69 -3.65 2.55 0.29
N CYS A 70 -4.69 1.71 0.29
CA CYS A 70 -4.97 0.85 -0.84
C CYS A 70 -6.41 1.00 -1.35
N THR A 71 -6.60 0.90 -2.66
CA THR A 71 -7.88 1.13 -3.33
C THR A 71 -8.49 -0.12 -3.94
N TRP A 72 -9.83 -0.14 -4.02
CA TRP A 72 -10.58 -1.07 -4.87
C TRP A 72 -10.65 -0.56 -6.32
N GLY A 73 -9.52 -0.10 -6.87
CA GLY A 73 -9.44 0.44 -8.23
C GLY A 73 -10.24 1.74 -8.38
N GLY A 74 -9.97 2.71 -7.51
CA GLY A 74 -10.56 4.06 -7.58
C GLY A 74 -11.99 4.23 -7.05
N SER A 75 -12.67 3.15 -6.63
CA SER A 75 -14.04 3.25 -6.09
C SER A 75 -14.09 3.63 -4.60
N ALA A 76 -13.10 3.16 -3.83
CA ALA A 76 -12.96 3.44 -2.40
C ALA A 76 -11.49 3.24 -2.02
N ILE A 77 -11.07 3.88 -0.93
CA ILE A 77 -9.72 3.77 -0.38
C ILE A 77 -9.77 3.36 1.09
N LYS A 78 -8.92 2.42 1.49
CA LYS A 78 -8.66 2.05 2.89
C LYS A 78 -7.32 2.67 3.29
N LEU A 79 -7.37 3.63 4.22
CA LEU A 79 -6.27 4.55 4.53
C LEU A 79 -5.33 4.05 5.63
N ASP A 80 -5.81 3.13 6.48
CA ASP A 80 -5.11 2.63 7.68
C ASP A 80 -4.14 1.47 7.40
N ILE A 81 -3.88 1.18 6.12
CA ILE A 81 -3.03 0.06 5.68
C ILE A 81 -1.89 0.52 4.77
N VAL A 82 -0.78 -0.21 4.84
CA VAL A 82 0.34 -0.09 3.91
C VAL A 82 0.12 -0.94 2.68
N ALA A 83 -0.43 -2.15 2.84
CA ALA A 83 -0.68 -3.08 1.73
C ALA A 83 -1.79 -4.06 2.08
N ALA A 84 -2.53 -4.52 1.08
CA ALA A 84 -3.45 -5.66 1.22
C ALA A 84 -3.56 -6.44 -0.09
N CYS A 85 -3.67 -7.77 0.03
CA CYS A 85 -3.90 -8.61 -1.15
C CYS A 85 -5.27 -8.32 -1.77
N GLY A 86 -5.31 -8.12 -3.09
CA GLY A 86 -6.53 -7.84 -3.84
C GLY A 86 -6.88 -6.35 -3.99
N LEU A 87 -6.08 -5.46 -3.40
CA LEU A 87 -6.20 -3.99 -3.56
C LEU A 87 -5.02 -3.43 -4.37
N HIS A 88 -5.18 -2.19 -4.83
CA HIS A 88 -4.12 -1.42 -5.50
C HIS A 88 -3.44 -0.52 -4.47
N LEU A 89 -2.11 -0.50 -4.46
CA LEU A 89 -1.32 0.34 -3.57
C LEU A 89 -1.21 1.77 -4.12
N GLU A 90 -1.51 2.78 -3.30
CA GLU A 90 -1.43 4.19 -3.69
C GLU A 90 -0.31 4.89 -2.92
N PHE A 91 0.66 5.43 -3.66
CA PHE A 91 1.74 6.26 -3.12
C PHE A 91 1.31 7.73 -3.02
N GLY A 92 1.92 8.48 -2.11
CA GLY A 92 1.78 9.94 -2.04
C GLY A 92 2.54 10.63 -3.17
N ASN A 93 2.04 11.81 -3.55
CA ASN A 93 2.71 12.73 -4.48
C ASN A 93 3.69 13.65 -3.76
#